data_AF-A0A7V5N4I3-F1
#
_entry.id   AF-A0A7V5N4I3-F1
#
_cell.length_a   1.000
_cell.length_b   1.000
_cell.length_c   1.000
_cell.angle_alpha   90.00
_cell.angle_beta   90.00
_cell.angle_gamma   90.00
#
_symmetry.space_group_name_H-M   'P 1'
#
loop_
_entity.id
_entity.type
_entity.pdbx_description
1 polymer ?
#
loop_
_entity_poly.entity_id
_entity_poly.type
_entity_poly.pdbx_seq_one_letter_code
_entity_poly.pdbx_strand_id
1 'polypeptide(L)'
;MRKIAFSLPVLLILIFSYSGAATYHGRVVDRDSSAVEGVNIQTDVPSLHTVTDKNGEFVLETGNFVPSYITFSHVSFRPKMVSLSAEKSTEIKVALE
;
A
#
# COMPACT_ATOMS: atom_id res chain seq x y z
N MET A 1 -27.80 22.56 -42.58
CA MET A 1 -27.04 22.56 -41.31
C MET A 1 -26.99 21.14 -40.76
N ARG A 2 -25.92 20.38 -41.02
CA ARG A 2 -25.76 18.97 -40.59
C ARG A 2 -24.27 18.71 -40.32
N LYS A 3 -23.76 19.10 -39.15
CA LYS A 3 -22.39 18.79 -38.70
C LYS A 3 -22.30 18.75 -37.17
N ILE A 4 -23.14 17.96 -36.49
CA ILE A 4 -23.01 17.77 -35.02
C ILE A 4 -23.15 16.28 -34.61
N ALA A 5 -23.52 15.37 -35.52
CA ALA A 5 -23.80 13.98 -35.15
C ALA A 5 -22.56 13.06 -34.96
N PHE A 6 -21.33 13.56 -35.14
CA PHE A 6 -20.12 12.71 -35.17
C PHE A 6 -19.16 12.91 -33.99
N SER A 7 -19.45 13.83 -33.06
CA SER A 7 -18.57 14.13 -31.90
C SER A 7 -18.92 13.36 -30.62
N LEU A 8 -20.06 12.68 -30.57
CA LEU A 8 -20.54 11.96 -29.39
C LEU A 8 -19.80 10.65 -29.05
N PRO A 9 -19.29 9.83 -30.01
CA PRO A 9 -18.61 8.59 -29.65
C PRO A 9 -17.16 8.80 -29.15
N VAL A 10 -16.54 9.95 -29.42
CA VAL A 10 -15.17 10.27 -28.98
C VAL A 10 -15.11 10.60 -27.49
N LEU A 11 -16.17 11.22 -26.94
CA LEU A 11 -16.24 11.56 -25.51
C LEU A 11 -16.36 10.31 -24.62
N LEU A 12 -16.91 9.21 -25.16
CA LEU A 12 -17.16 7.97 -24.41
C LEU A 12 -15.91 7.09 -24.23
N ILE A 13 -14.81 7.39 -24.93
CA ILE A 13 -13.53 6.65 -24.83
C ILE A 13 -12.62 7.21 -23.73
N LEU A 14 -12.84 8.46 -23.28
CA LEU A 14 -11.97 9.11 -22.29
C LEU A 14 -12.21 8.67 -20.83
N ILE A 15 -13.22 7.83 -20.57
CA ILE A 15 -13.64 7.45 -19.20
C ILE A 15 -12.88 6.23 -18.64
N PHE A 16 -12.04 5.55 -19.42
CA PHE A 16 -11.47 4.25 -19.02
C PHE A 16 -10.01 4.25 -18.52
N SER A 17 -9.39 5.41 -18.28
CA SER A 17 -7.96 5.45 -17.89
C SER A 17 -7.71 5.67 -16.39
N TYR A 18 -8.57 5.16 -15.50
CA TYR A 18 -8.25 5.14 -14.06
C TYR A 18 -7.53 3.83 -13.71
N SER A 19 -6.24 3.76 -14.02
CA SER A 19 -5.37 2.70 -13.50
C SER A 19 -5.04 3.08 -12.04
N GLY A 20 -5.77 2.50 -11.09
CA GLY A 20 -5.54 2.72 -9.67
C GLY A 20 -4.19 2.13 -9.25
N ALA A 21 -3.32 2.97 -8.67
CA ALA A 21 -2.14 2.54 -7.96
C ALA A 21 -2.50 1.44 -6.93
N ALA A 22 -1.67 0.40 -6.83
CA ALA A 22 -1.85 -0.57 -5.75
C ALA A 22 -1.47 0.07 -4.42
N THR A 23 -2.26 -0.21 -3.38
CA THR A 23 -2.05 0.29 -2.01
C THR A 23 -2.20 -0.85 -1.04
N TYR A 24 -1.23 -1.00 -0.13
CA TYR A 24 -1.32 -1.92 1.00
C TYR A 24 -1.73 -1.13 2.25
N HIS A 25 -2.73 -1.64 2.95
CA HIS A 25 -3.12 -1.15 4.26
C HIS A 25 -2.71 -2.18 5.30
N GLY A 26 -2.46 -1.73 6.52
CA GLY A 26 -2.16 -2.67 7.58
C GLY A 26 -2.04 -2.03 8.95
N ARG A 27 -1.85 -2.90 9.93
CA ARG A 27 -1.70 -2.52 11.33
C ARG A 27 -0.61 -3.34 12.01
N VAL A 28 0.27 -2.64 12.72
CA VAL A 28 1.34 -3.23 13.50
C VAL A 28 0.98 -3.17 14.98
N VAL A 29 1.08 -4.32 15.64
CA VAL A 29 0.81 -4.48 17.08
C VAL A 29 1.96 -5.21 17.75
N ASP A 30 2.05 -5.12 19.08
CA ASP A 30 2.94 -5.95 19.88
C ASP A 30 2.26 -7.27 20.32
N ARG A 31 2.94 -8.03 21.19
CA ARG A 31 2.44 -9.29 21.74
C ARG A 31 1.15 -9.15 22.55
N ASP A 32 0.93 -7.99 23.16
CA ASP A 32 -0.24 -7.69 23.98
C ASP A 32 -1.39 -7.10 23.13
N SER A 33 -1.24 -7.12 21.80
CA SER A 33 -2.15 -6.49 20.83
C SER A 33 -2.24 -4.96 20.96
N SER A 34 -1.27 -4.33 21.63
CA SER A 34 -1.16 -2.87 21.68
C SER A 34 -0.61 -2.34 20.36
N ALA A 35 -1.11 -1.19 19.92
CA ALA A 35 -0.64 -0.54 18.71
C ALA A 35 0.83 -0.09 18.85
N VAL A 36 1.62 -0.26 17.78
CA VAL A 36 3.01 0.22 17.75
C VAL A 36 3.13 1.39 16.79
N GLU A 37 3.30 2.59 17.34
CA GLU A 37 3.59 3.82 16.61
C GLU A 37 5.05 3.87 16.14
N GLY A 38 5.31 4.55 15.03
CA GLY A 38 6.68 4.86 14.60
C GLY A 38 7.46 3.67 14.02
N VAL A 39 6.78 2.58 13.65
CA VAL A 39 7.41 1.43 12.98
C VAL A 39 7.78 1.86 11.57
N ASN A 40 9.06 1.80 11.25
CA ASN A 40 9.57 2.07 9.92
C ASN A 40 9.37 0.84 9.03
N ILE A 41 8.63 1.04 7.93
CA ILE A 41 8.21 0.02 6.98
C ILE A 41 8.97 0.28 5.68
N GLN A 42 9.83 -0.67 5.31
CA GLN A 42 10.67 -0.60 4.10
C GLN A 42 10.41 -1.79 3.20
N THR A 43 10.66 -1.65 1.91
CA THR A 43 10.56 -2.75 0.94
C THR A 43 11.88 -2.97 0.21
N ASP A 44 11.92 -3.94 -0.71
CA ASP A 44 12.99 -4.08 -1.71
C ASP A 44 13.03 -2.94 -2.74
N VAL A 45 11.97 -2.13 -2.83
CA VAL A 45 11.92 -0.95 -3.68
C VAL A 45 12.21 0.30 -2.83
N PRO A 46 13.36 0.97 -2.98
CA PRO A 46 13.79 2.04 -2.04
C PRO A 46 12.82 3.23 -1.92
N SER A 47 12.09 3.53 -2.99
CA SER A 47 11.08 4.61 -2.99
C SER A 47 9.79 4.24 -2.25
N LEU A 48 9.58 2.98 -1.92
CA LEU A 48 8.40 2.50 -1.21
C LEU A 48 8.74 2.25 0.26
N HIS A 49 8.40 3.24 1.07
CA HIS A 49 8.53 3.18 2.52
C HIS A 49 7.41 4.00 3.17
N THR A 50 7.09 3.66 4.41
CA THR A 50 6.10 4.39 5.21
C THR A 50 6.38 4.17 6.70
N VAL A 51 5.64 4.84 7.56
CA VAL A 51 5.76 4.72 9.02
C VAL A 51 4.37 4.55 9.63
N THR A 52 4.24 3.74 10.69
CA THR A 52 2.95 3.59 11.39
C THR A 52 2.60 4.83 12.20
N ASP A 53 1.30 5.14 12.23
CA ASP A 53 0.74 6.21 13.07
C ASP A 53 0.55 5.76 14.53
N LYS A 54 -0.02 6.65 15.36
CA LYS A 54 -0.35 6.39 16.77
C LYS A 54 -1.29 5.19 17.02
N ASN A 55 -2.06 4.78 16.01
CA ASN A 55 -2.96 3.63 16.09
C ASN A 55 -2.28 2.34 15.59
N GLY A 56 -1.00 2.44 15.20
CA GLY A 56 -0.22 1.38 14.60
C GLY A 56 -0.59 1.13 13.14
N GLU A 57 -1.38 2.01 12.51
CA GLU A 57 -1.86 1.85 11.15
C GLU A 57 -0.85 2.39 10.14
N PHE A 58 -0.78 1.77 8.97
CA PHE A 58 0.03 2.25 7.86
C PHE A 58 -0.69 2.11 6.53
N VAL A 59 -0.30 2.99 5.60
CA VAL A 59 -0.68 2.93 4.19
C VAL A 59 0.61 2.98 3.38
N LEU A 60 0.79 2.01 2.50
CA LEU A 60 1.91 1.92 1.56
C LEU A 60 1.38 1.98 0.13
N GLU A 61 1.52 3.15 -0.49
CA GLU A 61 1.18 3.36 -1.89
C GLU A 61 2.31 2.85 -2.78
N THR A 62 2.06 1.80 -3.57
CA THR A 62 3.10 1.17 -4.40
C THR A 62 3.03 1.59 -5.86
N GLY A 63 1.94 2.22 -6.30
CA GLY A 63 1.80 2.63 -7.70
C GLY A 63 1.78 1.40 -8.62
N ASN A 64 2.74 1.37 -9.55
CA ASN A 64 2.96 0.25 -10.48
C ASN A 64 4.05 -0.73 -10.02
N PHE A 65 4.64 -0.48 -8.85
CA PHE A 65 5.67 -1.34 -8.29
C PHE A 65 5.03 -2.47 -7.47
N VAL A 66 5.62 -3.66 -7.57
CA VAL A 66 5.21 -4.84 -6.82
C VAL A 66 6.41 -5.28 -5.97
N PRO A 67 6.51 -4.84 -4.72
CA PRO A 67 7.59 -5.26 -3.83
C PRO A 67 7.49 -6.75 -3.51
N SER A 68 8.63 -7.41 -3.33
CA SER A 68 8.70 -8.85 -3.00
C SER A 68 8.55 -9.09 -1.50
N TYR A 69 9.00 -8.13 -0.69
CA TYR A 69 8.93 -8.23 0.78
C TYR A 69 8.79 -6.85 1.42
N ILE A 70 8.25 -6.86 2.65
CA ILE A 70 8.18 -5.71 3.54
C ILE A 70 8.97 -6.03 4.81
N THR A 71 9.82 -5.11 5.22
CA THR A 71 10.56 -5.16 6.49
C THR A 71 9.99 -4.12 7.45
N PHE A 72 9.58 -4.59 8.63
CA PHE A 72 9.10 -3.79 9.74
C PHE A 72 10.23 -3.64 10.75
N SER A 73 10.60 -2.40 11.08
CA SER A 73 11.71 -2.09 11.99
C SER A 73 11.31 -1.01 12.98
N HIS A 74 11.67 -1.20 14.25
CA HIS A 74 11.40 -0.26 15.32
C HIS A 74 12.51 -0.37 16.37
N VAL A 75 12.78 0.71 17.11
CA VAL A 75 13.89 0.75 18.07
C VAL A 75 13.74 -0.25 19.23
N SER A 76 12.51 -0.61 19.57
CA SER A 76 12.19 -1.48 20.72
C SER A 76 11.97 -2.95 20.37
N PHE A 77 11.94 -3.32 19.08
CA PHE A 77 11.55 -4.67 18.64
C PHE A 77 12.56 -5.25 17.66
N ARG A 78 12.56 -6.58 17.51
CA ARG A 78 13.36 -7.22 16.47
C ARG A 78 12.75 -6.93 15.09
N PRO A 79 13.57 -6.59 14.08
CA PRO A 79 13.07 -6.42 12.72
C PRO A 79 12.39 -7.69 12.22
N LYS A 80 11.26 -7.52 11.53
CA LYS A 80 10.47 -8.63 10.97
C LYS A 80 10.27 -8.41 9.49
N MET A 81 10.59 -9.43 8.69
CA MET A 81 10.40 -9.41 7.24
C MET A 81 9.22 -10.30 6.85
N VAL A 82 8.34 -9.80 6.00
CA VAL A 82 7.16 -10.49 5.49
C VAL A 82 7.25 -10.53 3.97
N SER A 83 7.17 -11.72 3.39
CA SER A 83 7.08 -11.90 1.93
C SER A 83 5.69 -11.52 1.45
N LEU A 84 5.61 -10.75 0.37
CA LEU A 84 4.35 -10.43 -0.28
C LEU A 84 4.09 -11.46 -1.38
N SER A 85 3.07 -12.30 -1.17
CA SER A 85 2.55 -13.15 -2.26
C SER A 85 1.77 -12.29 -3.26
N ALA A 86 1.74 -12.70 -4.52
CA ALA A 86 1.02 -12.00 -5.60
C ALA A 86 -0.51 -11.95 -5.39
N GLU A 87 -1.05 -12.66 -4.40
CA GLU A 87 -2.39 -12.42 -3.89
C GLU A 87 -2.42 -11.06 -3.19
N LYS A 88 -3.10 -10.10 -3.84
CA LYS A 88 -3.38 -8.75 -3.33
C LYS A 88 -4.18 -8.83 -2.02
N SER A 89 -3.53 -9.11 -0.90
CA SER A 89 -4.11 -8.88 0.42
C SER A 89 -4.03 -7.39 0.71
N THR A 90 -5.18 -6.73 0.70
CA THR A 90 -5.30 -5.29 0.97
C THR A 90 -4.99 -4.96 2.43
N GLU A 91 -5.03 -5.95 3.33
CA GLU A 91 -4.81 -5.77 4.77
C GLU A 91 -3.67 -6.67 5.28
N ILE A 92 -2.68 -6.07 5.95
CA ILE A 92 -1.53 -6.73 6.55
C ILE A 92 -1.54 -6.48 8.06
N LYS A 93 -1.71 -7.53 8.86
CA LYS A 93 -1.57 -7.44 10.32
C LYS A 93 -0.24 -8.07 10.75
N VAL A 94 0.59 -7.31 11.46
CA VAL A 94 1.90 -7.77 11.92
C VAL A 94 2.02 -7.63 13.44
N ALA A 95 2.35 -8.73 14.12
CA ALA A 95 2.77 -8.70 15.51
C ALA A 95 4.30 -8.64 15.59
N LEU A 96 4.83 -7.66 16.31
CA LEU A 96 6.25 -7.52 16.64
C LEU A 96 6.57 -8.18 18.00
N GLU A 97 7.82 -8.60 18.14
CA GLU A 97 8.33 -9.37 19.27
C GLU A 97 9.65 -8.83 19.81
#